data_AF-A0AAW5MQP2-F1
#
_entry.id   AF-A0AAW5MQP2-F1
#
_cell.length_a   1.000
_cell.length_b   1.000
_cell.length_c   1.000
_cell.angle_alpha   90.00
_cell.angle_beta   90.00
_cell.angle_gamma   90.00
#
_symmetry.space_group_name_H-M   'P 1'
#
loop_
_entity.id
_entity.type
_entity.pdbx_description
1 polymer ?
#
loop_
_entity_poly.entity_id
_entity_poly.type
_entity_poly.pdbx_seq_one_letter_code
_entity_poly.pdbx_strand_id
1 'polypeptide(L)'
;GLHYNLHRYYDPDVGRFIVTDPIGLAGGLNLYAYAPNPVSWIDPLGLSCLKPENGYLRGKAHGIKWTQNDALKRAEDQARKTGRAPLPQGKWGSKRDLKYAGEKAATLQPGEMKDFPINSDHSSVVFNPDGTIDIPDKIRVRNNGDGTFHGFPINSKTAEPIYTD
;
A
#
# COMPACT_ATOMS: atom_id res chain seq x y z
N GLY A 1 -11.79 -4.20 -32.67
CA GLY A 1 -10.64 -5.14 -32.64
C GLY A 1 -9.99 -5.10 -31.27
N LEU A 2 -9.54 -6.23 -30.71
CA LEU A 2 -9.15 -6.32 -29.29
C LEU A 2 -7.81 -5.62 -28.99
N HIS A 3 -7.72 -4.95 -27.84
CA HIS A 3 -6.52 -4.29 -27.34
C HIS A 3 -5.88 -5.15 -26.25
N TYR A 4 -4.57 -5.39 -26.32
CA TYR A 4 -3.85 -6.16 -25.32
C TYR A 4 -3.33 -5.24 -24.20
N ASN A 5 -3.90 -5.35 -23.01
CA ASN A 5 -3.47 -4.64 -21.81
C ASN A 5 -2.79 -5.63 -20.86
N LEU A 6 -1.55 -5.99 -21.20
CA LEU A 6 -0.57 -6.79 -20.46
C LEU A 6 -1.06 -8.11 -19.85
N HIS A 7 -2.03 -8.10 -18.94
CA HIS A 7 -2.67 -9.28 -18.36
C HIS A 7 -4.03 -9.62 -18.98
N ARG A 8 -4.67 -8.69 -19.70
CA ARG A 8 -6.05 -8.86 -20.19
C ARG A 8 -6.25 -8.31 -21.60
N TYR A 9 -7.16 -8.92 -22.34
CA TYR A 9 -7.65 -8.41 -23.62
C TYR A 9 -8.89 -7.52 -23.38
N TYR A 10 -8.80 -6.28 -23.84
CA TYR A 10 -9.86 -5.27 -23.78
C TYR A 10 -10.59 -5.20 -25.12
N ASP A 11 -11.92 -5.19 -25.07
CA ASP A 11 -12.77 -4.95 -26.23
C ASP A 11 -13.21 -3.48 -26.24
N PRO A 12 -12.66 -2.64 -27.14
CA PRO A 12 -13.05 -1.23 -27.24
C PRO A 12 -14.48 -1.03 -27.74
N ASP A 13 -15.04 -2.00 -28.47
CA ASP A 13 -16.38 -1.91 -29.04
C ASP A 13 -17.46 -2.09 -27.95
N VAL A 14 -17.12 -2.81 -26.86
CA VAL A 14 -18.01 -3.12 -25.72
C VAL A 14 -17.59 -2.38 -24.43
N GLY A 15 -16.39 -1.81 -24.38
CA GLY A 15 -15.90 -1.03 -23.25
C GLY A 15 -15.50 -1.85 -22.02
N ARG A 16 -15.06 -3.10 -22.20
CA ARG A 16 -14.77 -4.04 -21.10
C ARG A 16 -13.67 -5.04 -21.44
N PHE A 17 -13.11 -5.70 -20.43
CA PHE A 17 -12.26 -6.87 -20.64
C PHE A 17 -13.10 -8.08 -21.09
N ILE A 18 -12.55 -8.93 -21.96
CA ILE A 18 -13.21 -10.16 -22.43
C ILE A 18 -12.89 -11.38 -21.58
N VAL A 19 -11.90 -11.26 -20.70
CA VAL A 19 -11.52 -12.26 -19.71
C VAL A 19 -11.80 -11.72 -18.31
N THR A 20 -12.18 -12.60 -17.39
CA THR A 20 -12.39 -12.24 -15.98
C THR A 20 -11.09 -11.77 -15.35
N ASP A 21 -11.19 -10.83 -14.41
CA ASP A 21 -10.06 -10.36 -13.63
C ASP A 21 -9.31 -11.53 -12.95
N PRO A 22 -8.00 -11.73 -13.20
CA PRO A 22 -7.20 -12.78 -12.57
C PRO A 22 -7.17 -12.71 -11.04
N ILE A 23 -7.38 -11.52 -10.46
CA ILE A 23 -7.47 -11.35 -9.00
C ILE A 23 -8.91 -11.49 -8.46
N GLY A 24 -9.86 -11.89 -9.31
CA GLY A 24 -11.23 -12.20 -8.94
C GLY A 24 -11.98 -11.00 -8.36
N LEU A 25 -12.82 -11.22 -7.35
CA LEU A 25 -13.62 -10.16 -6.71
C LEU A 25 -12.76 -9.08 -6.01
N ALA A 26 -11.47 -9.33 -5.79
CA ALA A 26 -10.54 -8.30 -5.36
C ALA A 26 -10.34 -7.22 -6.44
N GLY A 27 -10.57 -7.56 -7.71
CA GLY A 27 -10.62 -6.65 -8.86
C GLY A 27 -11.76 -5.64 -8.82
N GLY A 28 -12.79 -5.93 -8.03
CA GLY A 28 -14.07 -5.22 -7.99
C GLY A 28 -15.24 -6.17 -8.27
N LEU A 29 -16.46 -5.69 -8.03
CA LEU A 29 -17.68 -6.51 -8.23
C LEU A 29 -17.92 -6.85 -9.70
N ASN A 30 -17.43 -6.01 -10.62
CA ASN A 30 -17.51 -6.27 -12.04
C ASN A 30 -16.17 -6.80 -12.54
N LEU A 31 -16.07 -8.11 -12.68
CA LEU A 31 -14.88 -8.85 -13.10
C LEU A 31 -14.42 -8.54 -14.54
N TYR A 32 -15.21 -7.80 -15.30
CA TYR A 32 -14.92 -7.41 -16.68
C TYR A 32 -14.67 -5.89 -16.81
N ALA A 33 -14.77 -5.12 -15.73
CA ALA A 33 -14.65 -3.66 -15.81
C ALA A 33 -13.24 -3.22 -16.20
N TYR A 34 -13.16 -2.28 -17.14
CA TYR A 34 -11.90 -1.67 -17.57
C TYR A 34 -11.37 -0.64 -16.57
N ALA A 35 -12.21 0.32 -16.20
CA ALA A 35 -11.95 1.27 -15.13
C ALA A 35 -13.30 1.79 -14.57
N PRO A 36 -13.36 2.24 -13.31
CA PRO A 36 -14.58 2.85 -12.76
C PRO A 36 -15.05 4.10 -13.52
N ASN A 37 -14.15 4.80 -14.20
CA ASN A 37 -14.46 5.89 -15.12
C ASN A 37 -13.45 5.94 -16.29
N PRO A 38 -13.80 5.41 -17.48
CA PRO A 38 -12.88 5.29 -18.62
C PRO A 38 -12.53 6.63 -19.30
N VAL A 39 -13.20 7.74 -18.95
CA VAL A 39 -12.93 9.07 -19.49
C VAL A 39 -11.78 9.77 -18.74
N SER A 40 -11.54 9.40 -17.48
CA SER A 40 -10.53 10.03 -16.63
C SER A 40 -9.49 9.04 -16.08
N TRP A 41 -9.70 7.73 -16.25
CA TRP A 41 -8.83 6.68 -15.73
C TRP A 41 -8.39 5.76 -16.86
N ILE A 42 -7.08 5.56 -16.96
CA ILE A 42 -6.47 4.50 -17.76
C ILE A 42 -6.05 3.43 -16.75
N ASP A 43 -6.27 2.14 -17.04
CA ASP A 43 -5.75 0.99 -16.29
C ASP A 43 -4.60 0.38 -17.13
N PRO A 44 -3.35 0.88 -17.01
CA PRO A 44 -2.26 0.49 -17.90
C PRO A 44 -1.77 -0.95 -17.65
N LEU A 45 -2.10 -1.53 -16.49
CA LEU A 45 -1.62 -2.85 -16.07
C LEU A 45 -2.72 -3.91 -16.06
N GLY A 46 -4.00 -3.53 -16.11
CA GLY A 46 -5.09 -4.48 -16.00
C GLY A 46 -5.27 -5.00 -14.56
N LEU A 47 -4.89 -4.23 -13.54
CA LEU A 47 -4.89 -4.69 -12.13
C LEU A 47 -5.62 -3.66 -11.25
N SER A 48 -6.58 -4.13 -10.46
CA SER A 48 -7.24 -3.29 -9.46
C SER A 48 -6.28 -2.92 -8.34
N CYS A 49 -6.23 -1.65 -7.97
CA CYS A 49 -5.44 -1.16 -6.85
C CYS A 49 -5.90 -1.77 -5.52
N LEU A 50 -4.96 -2.26 -4.71
CA LEU A 50 -5.28 -2.82 -3.39
C LEU A 50 -5.76 -1.72 -2.45
N LYS A 51 -6.82 -2.03 -1.69
CA LYS A 51 -7.31 -1.11 -0.65
C LYS A 51 -6.42 -1.23 0.61
N PRO A 52 -6.18 -0.14 1.35
CA PRO A 52 -5.49 -0.26 2.63
C PRO A 52 -6.35 -1.05 3.62
N GLU A 53 -5.72 -1.75 4.57
CA GLU A 53 -6.46 -2.37 5.67
C GLU A 53 -7.39 -1.34 6.37
N ASN A 54 -8.50 -1.83 6.93
CA ASN A 54 -9.51 -0.96 7.56
C ASN A 54 -8.93 -0.04 8.65
N GLY A 55 -7.81 -0.43 9.26
CA GLY A 55 -7.09 0.34 10.29
C GLY A 55 -6.55 1.70 9.80
N TYR A 56 -6.22 1.83 8.51
CA TYR A 56 -5.61 3.06 7.97
C TYR A 56 -6.61 4.23 7.86
N LEU A 57 -7.88 3.93 7.59
CA LEU A 57 -8.94 4.94 7.36
C LEU A 57 -9.74 5.24 8.63
N ARG A 58 -9.85 4.27 9.55
CA ARG A 58 -10.70 4.35 10.75
C ARG A 58 -9.93 4.29 12.08
N GLY A 59 -8.64 3.90 12.08
CA GLY A 59 -7.94 3.47 13.29
C GLY A 59 -6.70 4.28 13.67
N LYS A 60 -6.32 4.14 14.95
CA LYS A 60 -5.11 4.66 15.61
C LYS A 60 -3.84 3.85 15.30
N ALA A 61 -3.83 3.07 14.21
CA ALA A 61 -2.74 2.18 13.84
C ALA A 61 -2.31 2.51 12.41
N HIS A 62 -1.16 3.15 12.27
CA HIS A 62 -0.46 3.42 11.00
C HIS A 62 -1.20 4.31 9.97
N GLY A 63 -2.34 4.90 10.32
CA GLY A 63 -3.14 5.76 9.42
C GLY A 63 -2.72 7.24 9.38
N ILE A 64 -3.41 8.03 8.57
CA ILE A 64 -3.13 9.48 8.35
C ILE A 64 -3.32 10.31 9.64
N LYS A 65 -4.20 9.85 10.55
CA LYS A 65 -4.53 10.58 11.79
C LYS A 65 -3.60 10.27 12.96
N TRP A 66 -2.57 9.47 12.75
CA TRP A 66 -1.69 9.04 13.84
C TRP A 66 -0.91 10.21 14.45
N THR A 67 -0.76 10.22 15.77
CA THR A 67 0.07 11.20 16.47
C THR A 67 1.43 10.61 16.84
N GLN A 68 2.41 11.47 17.14
CA GLN A 68 3.71 11.03 17.62
C GLN A 68 3.60 10.19 18.92
N ASN A 69 2.74 10.59 19.85
CA ASN A 69 2.53 9.86 21.11
C ASN A 69 1.96 8.46 20.87
N ASP A 70 1.01 8.32 19.93
CA ASP A 70 0.47 7.01 19.57
C ASP A 70 1.55 6.12 18.92
N ALA A 71 2.45 6.72 18.13
CA ALA A 71 3.56 6.03 17.48
C ALA A 71 4.61 5.56 18.51
N LEU A 72 5.02 6.41 19.44
CA LEU A 72 5.94 6.05 20.52
C LEU A 72 5.36 4.92 21.39
N LYS A 73 4.11 5.05 21.81
CA LYS A 73 3.42 4.00 22.58
C LYS A 73 3.38 2.68 21.82
N ARG A 74 3.17 2.71 20.50
CA ARG A 74 3.17 1.51 19.65
C ARG A 74 4.56 0.86 19.60
N ALA A 75 5.61 1.66 19.48
CA ALA A 75 6.99 1.16 19.48
C ALA A 75 7.34 0.48 20.82
N GLU A 76 6.97 1.10 21.95
CA GLU A 76 7.12 0.52 23.28
C GLU A 76 6.32 -0.77 23.46
N ASP A 77 5.06 -0.78 23.01
CA ASP A 77 4.21 -1.97 23.05
C ASP A 77 4.78 -3.12 22.23
N GLN A 78 5.40 -2.84 21.07
CA GLN A 78 6.09 -3.82 20.25
C GLN A 78 7.34 -4.34 20.96
N ALA A 79 8.17 -3.46 21.52
CA ALA A 79 9.35 -3.86 22.28
C ALA A 79 9.00 -4.79 23.44
N ARG A 80 8.00 -4.41 24.25
CA ARG A 80 7.52 -5.24 25.37
C ARG A 80 7.01 -6.61 24.94
N LYS A 81 6.32 -6.71 23.81
CA LYS A 81 5.75 -7.98 23.32
C LYS A 81 6.78 -8.91 22.68
N THR A 82 7.80 -8.34 22.06
CA THR A 82 8.78 -9.10 21.26
C THR A 82 10.11 -9.30 21.98
N GLY A 83 10.38 -8.54 23.04
CA GLY A 83 11.69 -8.46 23.69
C GLY A 83 12.76 -7.78 22.84
N ARG A 84 12.42 -7.24 21.65
CA ARG A 84 13.32 -6.50 20.78
C ARG A 84 13.33 -5.01 21.11
N ALA A 85 14.32 -4.29 20.59
CA ALA A 85 14.32 -2.83 20.66
C ALA A 85 13.05 -2.23 20.00
N PRO A 86 12.59 -1.07 20.49
CA PRO A 86 11.46 -0.36 19.87
C PRO A 86 11.84 0.09 18.46
N LEU A 87 10.94 -0.10 17.51
CA LEU A 87 11.18 0.24 16.11
C LEU A 87 10.61 1.61 15.73
N PRO A 88 11.23 2.33 14.79
CA PRO A 88 10.64 3.51 14.16
C PRO A 88 9.25 3.22 13.57
N GLN A 89 8.37 4.20 13.64
CA GLN A 89 6.97 4.06 13.27
C GLN A 89 6.59 5.06 12.16
N GLY A 90 6.29 4.53 10.97
CA GLY A 90 5.88 5.33 9.82
C GLY A 90 4.42 5.77 9.88
N LYS A 91 4.17 7.04 9.56
CA LYS A 91 2.84 7.63 9.42
C LYS A 91 2.64 8.17 8.01
N TRP A 92 1.55 7.76 7.37
CA TRP A 92 1.13 8.32 6.08
C TRP A 92 0.72 9.79 6.21
N GLY A 93 1.20 10.61 5.29
CA GLY A 93 0.90 12.04 5.26
C GLY A 93 -0.43 12.39 4.60
N SER A 94 -0.84 11.59 3.62
CA SER A 94 -2.03 11.90 2.82
C SER A 94 -2.72 10.64 2.28
N LYS A 95 -3.94 10.81 1.75
CA LYS A 95 -4.62 9.75 1.00
C LYS A 95 -3.92 9.43 -0.33
N ARG A 96 -3.14 10.36 -0.88
CA ARG A 96 -2.36 10.12 -2.12
C ARG A 96 -1.19 9.19 -1.85
N ASP A 97 -0.47 9.42 -0.76
CA ASP A 97 0.64 8.55 -0.32
C ASP A 97 0.13 7.11 -0.12
N LEU A 98 -1.04 6.97 0.52
CA LEU A 98 -1.69 5.68 0.74
C LEU A 98 -2.17 5.03 -0.57
N LYS A 99 -2.67 5.81 -1.53
CA LYS A 99 -3.04 5.31 -2.87
C LYS A 99 -1.81 4.79 -3.61
N TYR A 100 -0.73 5.57 -3.62
CA TYR A 100 0.55 5.18 -4.22
C TYR A 100 1.07 3.87 -3.60
N ALA A 101 0.99 3.72 -2.28
CA ALA A 101 1.35 2.48 -1.61
C ALA A 101 0.49 1.29 -2.05
N GLY A 102 -0.81 1.48 -2.24
CA GLY A 102 -1.71 0.45 -2.76
C GLY A 102 -1.39 0.06 -4.21
N GLU A 103 -0.98 1.01 -5.05
CA GLU A 103 -0.51 0.75 -6.41
C GLU A 103 0.79 -0.08 -6.40
N LYS A 104 1.73 0.18 -5.49
CA LYS A 104 2.95 -0.63 -5.34
C LYS A 104 2.66 -2.00 -4.75
N ALA A 105 1.77 -2.10 -3.77
CA ALA A 105 1.39 -3.38 -3.21
C ALA A 105 0.69 -4.27 -4.24
N ALA A 106 -0.10 -3.70 -5.16
CA ALA A 106 -0.75 -4.44 -6.24
C ALA A 106 0.25 -5.07 -7.23
N THR A 107 1.51 -4.63 -7.26
CA THR A 107 2.55 -5.28 -8.09
C THR A 107 3.20 -6.48 -7.40
N LEU A 108 2.86 -6.76 -6.14
CA LEU A 108 3.44 -7.86 -5.36
C LEU A 108 2.54 -9.09 -5.39
N GLN A 109 3.14 -10.27 -5.28
CA GLN A 109 2.39 -11.51 -5.08
C GLN A 109 1.71 -11.51 -3.69
N PRO A 110 0.56 -12.19 -3.52
CA PRO A 110 -0.03 -12.40 -2.21
C PRO A 110 1.00 -12.91 -1.17
N GLY A 111 1.13 -12.20 -0.06
CA GLY A 111 2.08 -12.49 1.01
C GLY A 111 3.45 -11.82 0.86
N GLU A 112 3.82 -11.36 -0.33
CA GLU A 112 5.11 -10.71 -0.58
C GLU A 112 5.15 -9.30 0.04
N MET A 113 6.27 -8.98 0.69
CA MET A 113 6.58 -7.66 1.25
C MET A 113 7.83 -7.09 0.58
N LYS A 114 7.79 -5.81 0.20
CA LYS A 114 8.91 -5.15 -0.49
C LYS A 114 8.99 -3.67 -0.19
N ASP A 115 10.21 -3.13 -0.32
CA ASP A 115 10.49 -1.70 -0.22
C ASP A 115 10.46 -1.04 -1.59
N PHE A 116 9.81 0.12 -1.68
CA PHE A 116 9.76 0.97 -2.88
C PHE A 116 10.18 2.40 -2.51
N PRO A 117 10.68 3.20 -3.47
CA PRO A 117 10.81 4.64 -3.28
C PRO A 117 9.46 5.24 -2.89
N ILE A 118 9.48 6.22 -1.98
CA ILE A 118 8.27 7.00 -1.67
C ILE A 118 7.96 7.99 -2.81
N ASN A 119 6.69 8.38 -2.98
CA ASN A 119 6.29 9.40 -3.96
C ASN A 119 6.90 10.77 -3.60
N SER A 120 7.48 11.48 -4.57
CA SER A 120 8.25 12.71 -4.33
C SER A 120 7.48 13.86 -3.67
N ASP A 121 6.15 13.86 -3.75
CA ASP A 121 5.23 14.86 -3.20
C ASP A 121 4.58 14.42 -1.87
N HIS A 122 5.15 13.40 -1.20
CA HIS A 122 4.61 12.88 0.05
C HIS A 122 4.67 13.90 1.19
N SER A 123 3.76 13.74 2.16
CA SER A 123 3.82 14.44 3.45
C SER A 123 3.97 13.47 4.63
N SER A 124 4.32 12.22 4.33
CA SER A 124 4.57 11.16 5.30
C SER A 124 5.79 11.42 6.18
N VAL A 125 5.78 10.87 7.40
CA VAL A 125 6.85 11.03 8.41
C VAL A 125 7.17 9.70 9.09
N VAL A 126 8.36 9.60 9.69
CA VAL A 126 8.77 8.47 10.54
C VAL A 126 9.05 9.00 11.95
N PHE A 127 8.40 8.40 12.96
CA PHE A 127 8.66 8.71 14.36
C PHE A 127 9.67 7.72 14.92
N ASN A 128 10.81 8.22 15.39
CA ASN A 128 11.85 7.38 16.00
C ASN A 128 11.59 7.18 17.50
N PRO A 129 12.06 6.07 18.10
CA PRO A 129 11.87 5.78 19.53
C PRO A 129 12.49 6.82 20.47
N ASP A 130 13.50 7.56 20.01
CA ASP A 130 14.14 8.65 20.76
C ASP A 130 13.34 9.97 20.73
N GLY A 131 12.17 9.98 20.07
CA GLY A 131 11.31 11.13 19.93
C GLY A 131 11.66 12.04 18.74
N THR A 132 12.68 11.71 17.95
CA THR A 132 12.99 12.44 16.72
C THR A 132 12.01 12.08 15.59
N ILE A 133 11.94 12.96 14.57
CA ILE A 133 11.10 12.78 13.40
C ILE A 133 11.98 12.82 12.16
N ASP A 134 11.89 11.77 11.35
CA ASP A 134 12.60 11.66 10.08
C ASP A 134 11.65 11.81 8.88
N ILE A 135 12.24 12.24 7.76
CA ILE A 135 11.61 12.21 6.45
C ILE A 135 11.87 10.82 5.83
N PRO A 136 10.83 10.04 5.52
CA PRO A 136 10.98 8.75 4.86
C PRO A 136 11.51 8.90 3.42
N ASP A 137 12.35 7.98 2.98
CA ASP A 137 12.82 7.85 1.59
C ASP A 137 12.16 6.66 0.87
N LYS A 138 11.54 5.75 1.62
CA LYS A 138 10.90 4.55 1.09
C LYS A 138 9.56 4.28 1.74
N ILE A 139 8.80 3.41 1.10
CA ILE A 139 7.63 2.74 1.67
C ILE A 139 7.88 1.25 1.71
N ARG A 140 7.47 0.60 2.80
CA ARG A 140 7.42 -0.85 2.91
C ARG A 140 5.98 -1.28 2.77
N VAL A 141 5.67 -2.12 1.79
CA VAL A 141 4.30 -2.57 1.51
C VAL A 141 4.25 -4.08 1.33
N ARG A 142 3.12 -4.67 1.72
CA ARG A 142 2.81 -6.09 1.58
C ARG A 142 1.43 -6.25 0.94
N ASN A 143 1.32 -7.13 -0.04
CA ASN A 143 0.03 -7.59 -0.53
C ASN A 143 -0.49 -8.69 0.42
N ASN A 144 -1.68 -8.50 1.00
CA ASN A 144 -2.23 -9.47 1.94
C ASN A 144 -2.90 -10.68 1.26
N GLY A 145 -3.21 -10.58 -0.04
CA GLY A 145 -3.90 -11.64 -0.78
C GLY A 145 -5.42 -11.65 -0.64
N ASP A 146 -5.98 -10.78 0.17
CA ASP A 146 -7.43 -10.63 0.42
C ASP A 146 -8.02 -9.36 -0.24
N GLY A 147 -7.30 -8.81 -1.22
CA GLY A 147 -7.61 -7.53 -1.84
C GLY A 147 -7.22 -6.32 -1.00
N THR A 148 -6.50 -6.51 0.12
CA THR A 148 -5.92 -5.43 0.92
C THR A 148 -4.40 -5.40 0.87
N PHE A 149 -3.83 -4.28 1.31
CA PHE A 149 -2.40 -4.17 1.59
C PHE A 149 -2.13 -3.65 3.00
N HIS A 150 -1.00 -4.11 3.55
CA HIS A 150 -0.35 -3.52 4.71
C HIS A 150 0.85 -2.68 4.26
N GLY A 151 1.15 -1.59 4.95
CA GLY A 151 2.39 -0.87 4.69
C GLY A 151 2.59 0.41 5.50
N PHE A 152 3.82 0.90 5.48
CA PHE A 152 4.20 2.11 6.21
C PHE A 152 5.41 2.81 5.54
N PRO A 153 5.51 4.15 5.65
CA PRO A 153 6.72 4.88 5.30
C PRO A 153 7.90 4.45 6.18
N ILE A 154 9.10 4.41 5.62
CA ILE A 154 10.32 4.08 6.33
C ILE A 154 11.46 5.02 5.93
N ASN A 155 12.41 5.21 6.83
CA ASN A 155 13.72 5.76 6.53
C ASN A 155 14.71 4.60 6.41
N SER A 156 15.30 4.41 5.24
CA SER A 156 16.20 3.28 4.93
C SER A 156 17.45 3.23 5.81
N LYS A 157 17.80 4.34 6.50
CA LYS A 157 18.90 4.39 7.45
C LYS A 157 18.55 3.80 8.82
N THR A 158 17.28 3.85 9.22
CA THR A 158 16.82 3.46 10.56
C THR A 158 15.88 2.25 10.55
N ALA A 159 15.37 1.87 9.39
CA ALA A 159 14.48 0.72 9.24
C ALA A 159 15.23 -0.60 9.35
N GLU A 160 14.65 -1.56 10.08
CA GLU A 160 15.12 -2.94 10.05
C GLU A 160 14.96 -3.55 8.64
N PRO A 161 15.82 -4.51 8.25
CA PRO A 161 15.66 -5.23 6.99
C PRO A 161 14.37 -6.05 6.99
N ILE A 162 13.90 -6.40 5.80
CA ILE A 162 12.87 -7.42 5.65
C ILE A 162 13.54 -8.78 5.90
N TYR A 163 13.13 -9.48 6.94
CA TYR A 163 13.54 -10.87 7.14
C TYR A 163 12.66 -11.76 6.26
N THR A 164 13.26 -12.37 5.24
CA THR A 164 12.65 -13.49 4.52
C THR A 164 13.07 -14.77 5.23
N ASP A 165 12.11 -15.52 5.76
CA ASP A 165 12.35 -16.90 6.23
C ASP A 165 12.78 -17.83 5.09
#